data_AF-A0A2G2BUJ0-F1
#
_entry.id   AF-A0A2G2BUJ0-F1
#
_cell.length_a   1.000
_cell.length_b   1.000
_cell.length_c   1.000
_cell.angle_alpha   90.00
_cell.angle_beta   90.00
_cell.angle_gamma   90.00
#
_symmetry.space_group_name_H-M   'P 1'
#
loop_
_entity.id
_entity.type
_entity.pdbx_description
1 polymer ?
#
loop_
_entity_poly.entity_id
_entity_poly.type
_entity_poly.pdbx_seq_one_letter_code
_entity_poly.pdbx_strand_id
1 'polypeptide(L)'
;MAAILSEWWVWVSAALVLGLIEVLVPGSIFLGFALGALAMVPLVLIIPVINGPLALAVFAGLSLAAWIILRVFFRRQSSGARIVSRDINED
;
A
#
# COMPACT_ATOMS: atom_id res chain seq x y z
N MET A 1 -7.69 2.02 -25.48
CA MET A 1 -7.65 1.56 -24.08
C MET A 1 -6.36 1.95 -23.35
N ALA A 2 -5.16 1.86 -23.95
CA ALA A 2 -3.89 2.13 -23.26
C ALA A 2 -3.67 3.58 -22.76
N ALA A 3 -4.41 4.56 -23.30
CA ALA A 3 -4.28 5.98 -22.92
C ALA A 3 -4.81 6.30 -21.51
N ILE A 4 -5.64 5.44 -20.90
CA ILE A 4 -6.20 5.72 -19.58
C ILE A 4 -5.16 5.57 -18.46
N LEU A 5 -4.14 4.72 -18.67
CA LEU A 5 -3.07 4.51 -17.68
C LEU A 5 -2.06 5.67 -17.62
N SER A 6 -2.04 6.54 -18.64
CA SER A 6 -1.29 7.80 -18.61
C SER A 6 -2.07 8.95 -17.97
N GLU A 7 -3.28 8.71 -17.47
CA GLU A 7 -4.07 9.72 -16.78
C GLU A 7 -3.88 9.65 -15.27
N TRP A 8 -3.46 10.76 -14.67
CA TRP A 8 -3.15 10.85 -13.23
C TRP A 8 -4.36 10.53 -12.33
N TRP A 9 -5.57 10.93 -12.76
CA TRP A 9 -6.78 10.77 -11.97
C TRP A 9 -7.20 9.29 -11.84
N VAL A 10 -6.79 8.44 -12.79
CA VAL A 10 -7.05 7.00 -12.76
C VAL A 10 -6.27 6.35 -11.64
N TRP A 11 -5.02 6.75 -11.45
CA TRP A 11 -4.17 6.29 -10.36
C TRP A 11 -4.69 6.74 -8.99
N VAL A 12 -5.17 7.98 -8.88
CA VAL A 12 -5.85 8.46 -7.66
C VAL A 12 -7.10 7.63 -7.37
N SER A 13 -7.93 7.40 -8.37
CA SER A 13 -9.18 6.61 -8.23
C SER A 13 -8.87 5.17 -7.80
N ALA A 14 -7.88 4.54 -8.42
CA ALA A 14 -7.41 3.21 -8.05
C ALA A 14 -6.87 3.18 -6.60
N ALA A 15 -6.08 4.17 -6.19
CA ALA A 15 -5.57 4.27 -4.82
C ALA A 15 -6.71 4.37 -3.80
N LEU A 16 -7.74 5.16 -4.08
CA LEU A 16 -8.92 5.29 -3.21
C LEU A 16 -9.72 4.00 -3.11
N VAL A 17 -9.99 3.33 -4.23
CA VAL A 17 -10.73 2.06 -4.24
C VAL A 17 -9.96 0.98 -3.49
N LEU A 18 -8.66 0.85 -3.72
CA LEU A 18 -7.81 -0.11 -3.01
C LEU A 18 -7.76 0.19 -1.50
N GLY A 19 -7.63 1.47 -1.13
CA GLY A 19 -7.69 1.89 0.27
C GLY A 19 -9.02 1.57 0.93
N LEU A 20 -10.14 1.74 0.21
CA LEU A 20 -11.47 1.37 0.72
C LEU A 20 -11.60 -0.14 0.92
N ILE A 21 -11.10 -0.95 -0.02
CA ILE A 21 -11.12 -2.42 0.11
C ILE A 21 -10.35 -2.87 1.36
N GLU A 22 -9.22 -2.24 1.67
CA GLU A 22 -8.45 -2.53 2.88
C GLU A 22 -9.25 -2.31 4.16
N VAL A 23 -10.10 -1.28 4.22
CA VAL A 23 -10.97 -1.01 5.38
C VAL A 23 -11.98 -2.13 5.59
N LEU A 24 -12.46 -2.75 4.51
CA LEU A 24 -13.40 -3.87 4.55
C LEU A 24 -12.72 -5.20 4.86
N VAL A 25 -11.50 -5.40 4.35
CA VAL A 25 -10.73 -6.64 4.48
C VAL A 25 -9.31 -6.30 4.98
N PRO A 26 -9.12 -6.20 6.31
CA PRO A 26 -7.85 -5.78 6.89
C PRO A 26 -6.78 -6.87 6.74
N GLY A 27 -5.75 -6.59 5.95
CA GLY A 27 -4.65 -7.52 5.64
C GLY A 27 -3.31 -6.85 5.25
N SER A 28 -3.27 -5.52 5.17
CA SER A 28 -2.18 -4.63 4.71
C SER A 28 -1.74 -4.76 3.26
N ILE A 29 -2.32 -5.70 2.50
CA ILE A 29 -1.97 -5.95 1.09
C ILE A 29 -2.52 -4.86 0.19
N PHE A 30 -3.81 -4.55 0.32
CA PHE A 30 -4.46 -3.53 -0.51
C PHE A 30 -3.95 -2.13 -0.17
N LEU A 31 -3.57 -1.90 1.09
CA LEU A 31 -2.87 -0.67 1.48
C LEU A 31 -1.55 -0.49 0.71
N GLY A 32 -0.74 -1.54 0.60
CA GLY A 32 0.51 -1.50 -0.18
C GLY A 32 0.26 -1.16 -1.65
N PHE A 33 -0.79 -1.72 -2.24
CA PHE A 33 -1.16 -1.45 -3.63
C PHE A 33 -1.75 -0.04 -3.79
N ALA A 34 -2.52 0.45 -2.82
CA ALA A 34 -3.04 1.82 -2.80
C ALA A 34 -1.89 2.83 -2.78
N LEU A 35 -0.86 2.59 -1.97
CA LEU A 35 0.36 3.42 -1.94
C LEU A 35 1.13 3.34 -3.26
N GLY A 36 1.24 2.15 -3.86
CA GLY A 36 1.85 1.97 -5.18
C GLY A 36 1.11 2.76 -6.27
N ALA A 37 -0.22 2.74 -6.26
CA ALA A 37 -1.05 3.52 -7.19
C ALA A 37 -0.89 5.03 -6.93
N LEU A 38 -0.85 5.47 -5.67
CA LEU A 38 -0.63 6.87 -5.33
C LEU A 38 0.74 7.38 -5.82
N ALA A 39 1.78 6.53 -5.71
CA ALA A 39 3.12 6.85 -6.20
C ALA A 39 3.20 6.96 -7.74
N MET A 40 2.27 6.35 -8.48
CA MET A 40 2.20 6.51 -9.95
C MET A 40 1.75 7.91 -10.38
N VAL A 41 1.00 8.65 -9.54
CA VAL A 41 0.50 9.99 -9.85
C VAL A 41 1.61 10.95 -10.28
N PRO A 42 2.66 11.21 -9.47
CA PRO A 42 3.75 12.08 -9.89
C PRO A 42 4.56 11.49 -11.06
N LEU A 43 4.69 10.17 -11.15
CA LEU A 43 5.46 9.52 -12.23
C LEU A 43 4.83 9.78 -13.60
N VAL A 44 3.51 9.62 -13.70
CA VAL A 44 2.78 9.83 -14.95
C VAL A 44 2.68 11.31 -15.31
N LEU A 45 2.67 12.22 -14.33
CA LEU A 45 2.69 13.67 -14.58
C LEU A 45 4.04 14.18 -15.09
N ILE A 46 5.15 13.58 -14.65
CA ILE A 46 6.51 14.09 -14.91
C ILE A 46 7.20 13.33 -16.04
N ILE A 47 6.88 12.05 -16.23
CA ILE A 47 7.59 11.14 -17.15
C ILE A 47 6.70 10.78 -18.34
N PRO A 48 6.78 11.51 -19.46
CA PRO A 48 5.90 11.31 -20.63
C PRO A 48 6.13 9.99 -21.38
N VAL A 49 7.22 9.25 -21.09
CA VAL A 49 7.52 7.95 -21.72
C VAL A 49 6.78 6.77 -21.06
N ILE A 50 6.07 7.00 -19.95
CA ILE A 50 5.31 5.94 -19.28
C ILE A 50 4.11 5.54 -20.14
N ASN A 51 4.28 4.46 -20.91
CA ASN A 51 3.21 3.82 -21.68
C ASN A 51 2.52 2.72 -20.86
N GLY A 52 1.40 2.17 -21.36
CA GLY A 52 0.59 1.18 -20.62
C GLY A 52 1.38 0.01 -20.01
N PRO A 53 2.18 -0.75 -20.80
CA PRO A 53 2.99 -1.84 -20.25
C PRO A 53 4.02 -1.41 -19.20
N LEU A 54 4.74 -0.32 -19.44
CA LEU A 54 5.72 0.21 -18.49
C LEU A 54 5.04 0.69 -17.20
N ALA A 55 3.88 1.34 -17.31
CA ALA A 55 3.10 1.81 -16.17
C ALA A 55 2.70 0.66 -15.25
N LEU A 56 2.23 -0.47 -15.83
CA LEU A 56 1.87 -1.66 -15.06
C LEU A 56 3.08 -2.32 -14.40
N ALA A 57 4.22 -2.38 -15.09
CA ALA A 57 5.46 -2.93 -14.52
C ALA A 57 5.98 -2.08 -13.34
N VAL A 58 5.98 -0.75 -13.49
CA VAL A 58 6.38 0.19 -12.44
C VAL A 58 5.40 0.11 -11.26
N PHE A 59 4.10 0.13 -11.53
CA PHE A 59 3.06 -0.03 -10.50
C PHE A 59 3.22 -1.34 -9.71
N ALA A 60 3.48 -2.45 -10.39
CA ALA A 60 3.70 -3.74 -9.72
C ALA A 60 4.94 -3.71 -8.81
N GLY A 61 6.05 -3.11 -9.28
CA GLY A 61 7.27 -2.94 -8.50
C GLY A 61 7.07 -2.04 -7.27
N LEU A 62 6.42 -0.89 -7.44
CA LEU A 62 6.10 0.04 -6.35
C LEU A 62 5.16 -0.60 -5.33
N SER A 63 4.14 -1.33 -5.79
CA SER A 63 3.18 -2.02 -4.93
C SER A 63 3.85 -3.11 -4.10
N LEU A 64 4.73 -3.91 -4.71
CA LEU A 64 5.50 -4.94 -4.02
C LEU A 64 6.42 -4.29 -2.96
N ALA A 65 7.12 -3.22 -3.33
CA ALA A 65 8.00 -2.50 -2.40
C ALA A 65 7.22 -1.90 -1.22
N ALA A 66 6.10 -1.21 -1.50
CA ALA A 66 5.23 -0.63 -0.47
C ALA A 66 4.67 -1.70 0.47
N TRP A 67 4.19 -2.83 -0.07
CA TRP A 67 3.72 -3.94 0.74
C TRP A 67 4.81 -4.54 1.63
N ILE A 68 6.03 -4.76 1.10
CA ILE A 68 7.17 -5.24 1.90
C ILE A 68 7.50 -4.26 3.02
N ILE A 69 7.55 -2.96 2.73
CA ILE A 69 7.79 -1.89 3.71
C ILE A 69 6.74 -1.97 4.82
N LEU A 70 5.45 -1.95 4.48
CA LEU A 70 4.35 -2.06 5.45
C LEU A 70 4.46 -3.34 6.29
N ARG A 71 4.76 -4.48 5.65
CA ARG A 71 4.91 -5.77 6.34
C ARG A 71 6.06 -5.74 7.35
N VAL A 72 7.18 -5.09 7.03
CA VAL A 72 8.32 -4.97 7.93
C VAL A 72 8.01 -4.02 9.09
N PHE A 73 7.37 -2.88 8.83
CA PHE A 73 7.02 -1.91 9.88
C PHE A 73 5.94 -2.43 10.83
N PHE A 74 4.86 -3.03 10.33
CA PHE A 74 3.76 -3.52 11.18
C PHE A 74 4.10 -4.79 11.96
N ARG A 75 5.04 -5.63 11.47
CA ARG A 75 5.55 -6.77 12.25
C ARG A 75 6.15 -6.37 13.59
N ARG A 76 6.63 -5.13 13.73
CA ARG A 76 7.22 -4.61 14.97
C ARG A 76 6.17 -4.12 15.98
N GLN A 77 4.89 -4.07 15.62
CA GLN A 77 3.80 -3.64 16.50
C GLN A 77 3.13 -4.79 17.27
N SER A 78 3.67 -6.01 17.19
CA SER A 78 3.23 -7.10 18.08
C SER A 78 3.34 -6.60 19.53
N SER A 79 2.19 -6.44 20.19
CA SER A 79 2.13 -6.15 21.62
C SER A 79 2.92 -7.25 22.30
N GLY A 80 4.14 -6.92 22.74
CA GLY A 80 4.92 -7.84 23.55
C GLY A 80 4.02 -8.23 24.71
N ALA A 81 3.71 -9.52 24.83
CA ALA A 81 2.85 -10.01 25.91
C ALA A 81 3.39 -9.40 27.20
N ARG A 82 2.58 -8.54 27.84
CA ARG A 82 2.97 -7.94 29.11
C ARG A 82 3.05 -9.09 30.10
N ILE A 83 4.27 -9.51 30.43
CA ILE A 83 4.49 -10.52 31.46
C ILE A 83 4.15 -9.83 32.78
N VAL A 84 2.93 -10.08 33.26
CA VAL A 84 2.50 -9.61 34.58
C VAL A 84 3.00 -10.66 35.58
N SER A 85 4.11 -10.35 36.24
CA SER A 85 4.72 -11.22 37.25
C SER A 85 4.14 -11.01 38.65
N ARG A 86 3.33 -9.97 38.85
CA ARG A 86 2.69 -9.66 40.12
C ARG A 86 1.26 -10.19 40.08
N ASP A 87 0.98 -11.17 40.92
CA ASP A 87 -0.38 -11.68 41.09
C ASP A 87 -1.21 -10.66 41.88
N ILE A 88 -2.47 -10.52 41.48
CA ILE A 88 -3.45 -9.65 42.17
C ILE A 88 -3.91 -10.24 43.51
N ASN A 89 -3.60 -11.52 43.76
CA ASN A 89 -3.91 -12.24 45.01
C ASN A 89 -2.75 -12.22 46.03
N GLU A 90 -1.63 -11.57 45.73
CA GLU A 90 -0.52 -11.43 46.68
C GLU A 90 -0.76 -10.36 47.77
N ASP A 91 -1.96 -9.74 47.80
CA ASP A 91 -2.51 -9.03 48.97
C ASP A 91 -4.03 -9.27 49.12
#